data_AF-A0AAN9BQ37-F1
#
_entry.id   AF-A0AAN9BQ37-F1
#
_cell.length_a   1.000
_cell.length_b   1.000
_cell.length_c   1.000
_cell.angle_alpha   90.00
_cell.angle_beta   90.00
_cell.angle_gamma   90.00
#
_symmetry.space_group_name_H-M   'P 1'
#
loop_
_entity.id
_entity.type
_entity.pdbx_description
1 polymer ?
#
loop_
_entity_poly.entity_id
_entity_poly.type
_entity_poly.pdbx_seq_one_letter_code
_entity_poly.pdbx_strand_id
1 'polypeptide(L)'
;MADPKYANLPGIDVNSPDVFETSDLPEDEQALAKPPEELESESVETVALDTKAAYTAFKGKGVSSTVDFSDSVGKSRKAGYFSDQTEYELSDGSTLETPLQKFQRLQHEIRELTEEVSKAKESVKGDGGPDKLSPVNLGQQLQYLQHQLTDLHLEKLLGPDASVDLSDPQGALRQRLLQQLSSYTPPAASKDKPSTPQAGGGQGDYVTYELYYRPEQAQFSKNARMANLEERLERLENAIGQSMDKVGVLTGDTENKSLLGAVGALNTKLSLLDQPNVDAVEARLQSVLHKLNQIADKKTALETPERQQKVSELYELVKKWEAVGDSLPQVVDRMVALKDLHEQALQFSQALTYLDTAQQEVKSNLDTHSDMLKKLQGSFKGNMDGIKSNFDSLDKRMQVLKK
;
A
#
# COMPACT_ATOMS: atom_id res chain seq x y z
N MET A 1 -42.28 0.53 27.84
CA MET A 1 -41.84 0.15 29.20
C MET A 1 -40.92 1.25 29.68
N ALA A 2 -41.10 1.75 30.90
CA ALA A 2 -40.26 2.83 31.42
C ALA A 2 -38.80 2.35 31.59
N ASP A 3 -37.85 3.16 31.15
CA ASP A 3 -36.42 2.90 31.35
C ASP A 3 -36.13 2.90 32.86
N PRO A 4 -35.49 1.86 33.42
CA PRO A 4 -35.25 1.72 34.86
C PRO A 4 -34.49 2.90 35.47
N LYS A 5 -33.73 3.65 34.67
CA LYS A 5 -33.01 4.85 35.11
C LYS A 5 -33.95 6.01 35.51
N TYR A 6 -35.13 6.10 34.91
CA TYR A 6 -36.06 7.22 35.09
C TYR A 6 -37.32 6.86 35.87
N ALA A 7 -37.57 5.57 36.13
CA ALA A 7 -38.78 5.07 36.79
C ALA A 7 -39.03 5.64 38.21
N ASN A 8 -37.98 6.05 38.93
CA ASN A 8 -38.08 6.58 40.30
C ASN A 8 -38.13 8.12 40.36
N LEU A 9 -38.07 8.81 39.21
CA LEU A 9 -38.12 10.25 39.16
C LEU A 9 -39.58 10.73 39.11
N PRO A 10 -40.02 11.59 40.04
CA PRO A 10 -41.36 12.19 39.97
C PRO A 10 -41.43 13.18 38.79
N GLY A 11 -42.55 13.19 38.07
CA GLY A 11 -42.82 14.15 36.99
C GLY A 11 -42.32 13.75 35.59
N ILE A 12 -41.93 12.49 35.37
CA ILE A 12 -41.66 11.96 34.03
C ILE A 12 -42.97 11.50 33.40
N ASP A 13 -43.32 12.08 32.25
CA ASP A 13 -44.44 11.60 31.43
C ASP A 13 -43.99 10.35 30.64
N VAL A 14 -44.58 9.21 30.97
CA VAL A 14 -44.27 7.90 30.35
C VAL A 14 -45.22 7.61 29.18
N ASN A 15 -46.29 8.38 29.04
CA ASN A 15 -47.37 8.12 28.07
C ASN A 15 -47.35 9.10 26.90
N SER A 16 -46.55 10.17 26.96
CA SER A 16 -46.31 11.04 25.82
C SER A 16 -45.44 10.35 24.76
N PRO A 17 -45.67 10.59 23.45
CA PRO A 17 -44.73 10.19 22.43
C PRO A 17 -43.40 10.92 22.61
N ASP A 18 -42.30 10.23 22.31
CA ASP A 18 -40.93 10.76 22.49
C ASP A 18 -40.61 11.90 21.51
N VAL A 19 -41.21 11.85 20.31
CA VAL A 19 -41.00 12.83 19.23
C VAL A 19 -42.35 13.29 18.68
N PHE A 20 -42.53 14.62 18.58
CA PHE A 20 -43.64 15.25 17.89
C PHE A 20 -43.13 15.86 16.58
N GLU A 21 -43.30 15.13 15.49
CA GLU A 21 -42.88 15.55 14.15
C GLU A 21 -44.06 15.67 13.20
N THR A 22 -43.89 16.51 12.16
CA THR A 22 -44.83 16.57 11.04
C THR A 22 -44.72 15.28 10.22
N SER A 23 -45.81 14.85 9.59
CA SER A 23 -45.79 13.68 8.71
C SER A 23 -44.71 13.82 7.65
N ASP A 24 -43.87 12.81 7.53
CA ASP A 24 -42.78 12.78 6.56
C ASP A 24 -43.38 12.84 5.15
N LEU A 25 -43.10 13.93 4.44
CA LEU A 25 -43.51 14.09 3.05
C LEU A 25 -42.45 13.44 2.17
N PRO A 26 -42.82 12.77 1.06
CA PRO A 26 -41.86 12.18 0.13
C PRO A 26 -41.16 13.28 -0.71
N GLU A 27 -40.44 14.19 -0.06
CA GLU A 27 -39.62 15.21 -0.74
C GLU A 27 -38.46 14.55 -1.51
N ASP A 28 -38.04 13.35 -1.12
CA ASP A 28 -36.98 12.58 -1.78
C ASP A 28 -37.32 12.11 -3.21
N GLU A 29 -38.60 12.09 -3.60
CA GLU A 29 -39.02 11.84 -5.00
C GLU A 29 -38.88 13.10 -5.89
N GLN A 30 -38.56 14.27 -5.30
CA GLN A 30 -38.33 15.52 -6.03
C GLN A 30 -36.89 15.70 -6.50
N ALA A 31 -36.06 14.66 -6.43
CA ALA A 31 -34.85 14.57 -7.23
C ALA A 31 -35.20 14.35 -8.72
N LEU A 32 -36.05 15.21 -9.31
CA LEU A 32 -35.94 15.51 -10.72
C LEU A 32 -34.51 16.00 -10.90
N ALA A 33 -33.66 15.12 -11.45
CA ALA A 33 -32.28 15.40 -11.78
C ALA A 33 -32.18 16.85 -12.23
N LYS A 34 -31.62 17.71 -11.37
CA LYS A 34 -31.33 19.09 -11.76
C LYS A 34 -30.56 18.95 -13.07
N PRO A 35 -31.11 19.40 -14.21
CA PRO A 35 -30.33 19.37 -15.43
C PRO A 35 -29.05 20.14 -15.11
N PRO A 36 -27.87 19.58 -15.40
CA PRO A 36 -26.61 20.23 -15.08
C PRO A 36 -26.68 21.65 -15.67
N GLU A 37 -26.53 22.65 -14.80
CA GLU A 37 -26.52 24.05 -15.21
C GLU A 37 -25.42 24.22 -16.29
N GLU A 38 -25.86 24.63 -17.48
CA GLU A 38 -25.05 25.15 -18.59
C GLU A 38 -23.88 24.29 -19.09
N LEU A 39 -24.16 23.18 -19.80
CA LEU A 39 -23.17 22.53 -20.67
C LEU A 39 -23.38 22.79 -22.17
N GLU A 40 -24.53 23.37 -22.56
CA GLU A 40 -24.89 23.60 -23.95
C GLU A 40 -25.16 25.08 -24.20
N SER A 41 -24.10 25.89 -24.23
CA SER A 41 -24.17 27.27 -24.74
C SER A 41 -23.82 27.29 -26.22
N GLU A 42 -24.66 27.88 -27.07
CA GLU A 42 -24.44 27.99 -28.53
C GLU A 42 -23.13 28.73 -28.90
N SER A 43 -22.59 29.52 -27.97
CA SER A 43 -21.33 30.27 -28.13
C SER A 43 -20.09 29.58 -27.54
N VAL A 44 -20.24 28.41 -26.90
CA VAL A 44 -19.14 27.72 -26.21
C VAL A 44 -19.03 26.29 -26.73
N GLU A 45 -17.93 25.97 -27.41
CA GLU A 45 -17.60 24.60 -27.76
C GLU A 45 -17.06 23.86 -26.55
N THR A 46 -17.79 22.85 -26.08
CA THR A 46 -17.35 21.96 -25.01
C THR A 46 -16.49 20.83 -25.59
N VAL A 47 -15.17 20.95 -25.43
CA VAL A 47 -14.23 19.91 -25.87
C VAL A 47 -14.00 18.91 -24.74
N ALA A 48 -14.44 17.67 -24.93
CA ALA A 48 -14.14 16.58 -24.00
C ALA A 48 -12.64 16.26 -24.05
N LEU A 49 -11.94 16.54 -22.95
CA LEU A 49 -10.51 16.26 -22.82
C LEU A 49 -10.29 14.79 -22.47
N ASP A 50 -9.85 13.98 -23.43
CA ASP A 50 -9.30 12.66 -23.13
C ASP A 50 -7.85 12.79 -22.67
N THR A 51 -7.62 12.60 -21.37
CA THR A 51 -6.30 12.67 -20.75
C THR A 51 -5.33 11.62 -21.30
N LYS A 52 -5.83 10.47 -21.76
CA LYS A 52 -4.99 9.42 -22.36
C LYS A 52 -4.54 9.81 -23.75
N ALA A 53 -5.44 10.29 -24.60
CA ALA A 53 -5.08 10.81 -25.92
C ALA A 53 -4.18 12.05 -25.85
N ALA A 54 -4.40 12.94 -24.88
CA ALA A 54 -3.51 14.07 -24.64
C ALA A 54 -2.12 13.59 -24.22
N TYR A 55 -2.02 12.64 -23.27
CA TYR A 55 -0.73 12.10 -22.86
C TYR A 55 0.03 11.45 -24.01
N THR A 56 -0.62 10.65 -24.87
CA THR A 56 0.05 10.06 -26.04
C THR A 56 0.51 11.11 -27.05
N ALA A 57 -0.25 12.19 -27.24
CA ALA A 57 0.12 13.29 -28.14
C ALA A 57 1.37 14.07 -27.69
N PHE A 58 1.64 14.12 -26.38
CA PHE A 58 2.82 14.80 -25.81
C PHE A 58 3.93 13.84 -25.36
N LYS A 59 3.67 12.52 -25.35
CA LYS A 59 4.67 11.51 -25.01
C LYS A 59 5.86 11.60 -25.98
N GLY A 60 7.06 11.81 -25.43
CA GLY A 60 8.29 11.94 -26.20
C GLY A 60 8.62 13.38 -26.65
N LYS A 61 7.72 14.34 -26.45
CA LYS A 61 8.01 15.77 -26.69
C LYS A 61 8.61 16.37 -25.42
N GLY A 62 9.94 16.50 -25.40
CA GLY A 62 10.67 17.19 -24.34
C GLY A 62 10.90 18.67 -24.67
N VAL A 63 11.01 19.50 -23.64
CA VAL A 63 11.39 20.91 -23.77
C VAL A 63 12.63 21.15 -22.91
N SER A 64 13.67 21.74 -23.50
CA SER A 64 14.88 22.14 -22.77
C SER A 64 14.66 23.47 -22.03
N SER A 65 15.14 23.56 -20.79
CA SER A 65 14.82 24.65 -19.86
C SER A 65 15.84 25.79 -19.80
N THR A 66 16.86 25.80 -20.66
CA THR A 66 17.85 26.91 -20.72
C THR A 66 17.30 28.13 -21.46
N VAL A 67 16.33 28.80 -20.84
CA VAL A 67 15.72 30.04 -21.34
C VAL A 67 16.09 31.21 -20.42
N ASP A 68 16.62 32.28 -20.99
CA ASP A 68 16.93 33.53 -20.29
C ASP A 68 15.87 34.59 -20.64
N PHE A 69 14.99 34.90 -19.69
CA PHE A 69 13.98 35.96 -19.77
C PHE A 69 14.49 37.32 -19.26
N SER A 70 15.78 37.44 -18.92
CA SER A 70 16.34 38.76 -18.64
C SER A 70 16.29 39.58 -19.91
N ASP A 71 15.66 40.75 -19.87
CA ASP A 71 15.36 41.61 -21.03
C ASP A 71 16.62 42.33 -21.57
N SER A 72 17.78 41.67 -21.48
CA SER A 72 19.06 42.19 -21.95
C SER A 72 19.13 42.15 -23.48
N VAL A 73 19.34 43.31 -24.09
CA VAL A 73 19.39 43.52 -25.55
C VAL A 73 20.66 42.88 -26.11
N GLY A 74 20.52 41.72 -26.77
CA GLY A 74 21.60 40.96 -27.39
C GLY A 74 21.43 40.80 -28.90
N LYS A 75 22.49 40.36 -29.59
CA LYS A 75 22.52 40.21 -31.07
C LYS A 75 21.70 39.02 -31.61
N SER A 76 21.29 38.06 -30.78
CA SER A 76 20.41 36.95 -31.19
C SER A 76 18.98 37.15 -30.66
N ARG A 77 18.00 36.69 -31.44
CA ARG A 77 16.59 36.72 -31.06
C ARG A 77 16.41 35.78 -29.86
N LYS A 78 16.08 36.32 -28.69
CA LYS A 78 15.68 35.52 -27.51
C LYS A 78 14.28 34.98 -27.76
N ALA A 79 14.16 33.86 -28.47
CA ALA A 79 12.93 33.06 -28.41
C ALA A 79 13.00 32.19 -27.16
N GLY A 80 11.85 31.92 -26.54
CA GLY A 80 11.76 31.23 -25.25
C GLY A 80 12.18 29.76 -25.33
N TYR A 81 11.28 28.87 -24.93
CA TYR A 81 11.53 27.43 -25.03
C TYR A 81 11.73 27.01 -26.49
N PHE A 82 12.95 26.57 -26.83
CA PHE A 82 13.26 25.99 -28.13
C PHE A 82 13.06 24.47 -28.08
N SER A 83 12.16 23.96 -28.94
CA SER A 83 11.98 22.53 -29.22
C SER A 83 12.86 22.15 -30.41
N ASP A 84 14.17 22.34 -30.30
CA ASP A 84 15.11 21.93 -31.34
C ASP A 84 15.90 20.69 -30.89
N GLN A 85 15.16 19.61 -30.65
CA GLN A 85 15.60 18.29 -31.07
C GLN A 85 14.92 18.02 -32.41
N THR A 86 15.23 18.81 -33.43
CA THR A 86 15.02 18.34 -34.79
C THR A 86 16.15 17.38 -35.13
N GLU A 87 15.78 16.20 -35.62
CA GLU A 87 16.61 15.03 -35.92
C GLU A 87 17.56 15.27 -37.12
N TYR A 88 18.25 16.40 -37.16
CA TYR A 88 19.22 16.77 -38.19
C TYR A 88 20.62 16.99 -37.61
N GLU A 89 21.06 16.09 -36.72
CA GLU A 89 22.46 15.71 -36.70
C GLU A 89 22.65 14.58 -37.71
N LEU A 90 23.59 14.74 -38.65
CA LEU A 90 24.06 13.65 -39.51
C LEU A 90 24.65 12.55 -38.63
N SER A 91 23.78 11.65 -38.19
CA SER A 91 24.10 10.36 -37.64
C SER A 91 24.28 9.40 -38.81
N ASP A 92 25.55 9.13 -39.12
CA ASP A 92 25.93 8.02 -39.98
C ASP A 92 25.45 6.72 -39.29
N GLY A 93 24.29 6.17 -39.70
CA GLY A 93 23.73 4.92 -39.17
C GLY A 93 22.41 5.02 -38.38
N SER A 94 21.53 5.99 -38.68
CA SER A 94 20.27 6.22 -37.96
C SER A 94 19.10 5.30 -38.37
N THR A 95 19.16 4.04 -37.95
CA THR A 95 18.00 3.42 -37.31
C THR A 95 18.47 3.03 -35.93
N LEU A 96 17.70 3.32 -34.87
CA LEU A 96 17.92 2.74 -33.54
C LEU A 96 18.05 1.22 -33.69
N GLU A 97 19.28 0.73 -33.77
CA GLU A 97 19.54 -0.69 -34.01
C GLU A 97 18.88 -1.43 -32.85
N THR A 98 17.94 -2.31 -33.16
CA THR A 98 17.41 -3.21 -32.13
C THR A 98 18.60 -3.96 -31.51
N PRO A 99 18.60 -4.28 -30.21
CA PRO A 99 19.72 -4.98 -29.58
C PRO A 99 20.15 -6.26 -30.31
N LEU A 100 19.23 -6.88 -31.06
CA LEU A 100 19.48 -8.04 -31.90
C LEU A 100 20.22 -7.68 -33.21
N GLN A 101 19.85 -6.59 -33.87
CA GLN A 101 20.53 -6.09 -35.07
C GLN A 101 21.95 -5.59 -34.76
N LYS A 102 22.12 -4.88 -33.64
CA LYS A 102 23.44 -4.43 -33.15
C LYS A 102 24.36 -5.61 -32.83
N PHE A 103 23.81 -6.67 -32.24
CA PHE A 103 24.54 -7.90 -31.96
C PHE A 103 25.01 -8.59 -33.24
N GLN A 104 24.13 -8.71 -34.24
CA GLN A 104 24.48 -9.29 -35.54
C GLN A 104 25.58 -8.48 -36.23
N ARG A 105 25.51 -7.15 -36.21
CA ARG A 105 26.57 -6.29 -36.74
C ARG A 105 27.91 -6.52 -36.02
N LEU A 106 27.91 -6.51 -34.68
CA LEU A 106 29.14 -6.78 -33.91
C LEU A 106 29.72 -8.17 -34.17
N GLN A 107 28.87 -9.19 -34.37
CA GLN A 107 29.31 -10.53 -34.74
C GLN A 107 29.98 -10.54 -36.12
N HIS A 108 29.46 -9.77 -37.08
CA HIS A 108 30.05 -9.60 -38.39
C HIS A 108 31.35 -8.79 -38.34
N GLU A 109 31.39 -7.67 -37.62
CA GLU A 109 32.60 -6.84 -37.46
C GLU A 109 33.73 -7.60 -36.75
N ILE A 110 33.45 -8.39 -35.73
CA ILE A 110 34.46 -9.23 -35.06
C ILE A 110 34.98 -10.32 -35.99
N ARG A 111 34.11 -10.90 -36.82
CA ARG A 111 34.52 -11.91 -37.81
C ARG A 111 35.39 -11.30 -38.90
N GLU A 112 35.01 -10.15 -39.44
CA GLU A 112 35.79 -9.39 -40.41
C GLU A 112 37.16 -9.00 -39.84
N LEU A 113 37.19 -8.46 -38.62
CA LEU A 113 38.43 -8.13 -37.93
C LEU A 113 39.30 -9.37 -37.66
N THR A 114 38.70 -10.53 -37.38
CA THR A 114 39.44 -11.80 -37.24
C THR A 114 40.02 -12.26 -38.57
N GLU A 115 39.30 -12.06 -39.69
CA GLU A 115 39.79 -12.34 -41.03
C GLU A 115 40.91 -11.38 -41.44
N GLU A 116 40.80 -10.09 -41.11
CA GLU A 116 41.86 -9.11 -41.35
C GLU A 116 43.11 -9.39 -40.53
N VAL A 117 42.97 -9.75 -39.24
CA VAL A 117 44.09 -10.12 -38.38
C VAL A 117 44.73 -11.44 -38.82
N SER A 118 43.95 -12.39 -39.36
CA SER A 118 44.51 -13.62 -39.92
C SER A 118 45.23 -13.39 -41.26
N LYS A 119 44.70 -12.54 -42.14
CA LYS A 119 45.41 -12.06 -43.35
C LYS A 119 46.66 -11.23 -43.01
N ALA A 120 46.60 -10.42 -41.96
CA ALA A 120 47.75 -9.69 -41.43
C ALA A 120 48.80 -10.66 -40.85
N LYS A 121 48.38 -11.73 -40.17
CA LYS A 121 49.29 -12.78 -39.69
C LYS A 121 49.96 -13.55 -40.83
N GLU A 122 49.28 -13.76 -41.96
CA GLU A 122 49.87 -14.39 -43.14
C GLU A 122 50.82 -13.45 -43.91
N SER A 123 50.49 -12.16 -44.01
CA SER A 123 51.37 -11.16 -44.65
C SER A 123 52.59 -10.77 -43.80
N VAL A 124 52.47 -10.75 -42.46
CA VAL A 124 53.59 -10.45 -41.53
C VAL A 124 54.61 -11.60 -41.42
N LYS A 125 54.28 -12.82 -41.89
CA LYS A 125 55.29 -13.89 -42.05
C LYS A 125 56.41 -13.53 -43.05
N GLY A 126 56.26 -12.46 -43.83
CA GLY A 126 57.22 -11.99 -44.83
C GLY A 126 58.05 -10.75 -44.48
N ASP A 127 57.82 -10.04 -43.37
CA ASP A 127 58.59 -8.82 -43.04
C ASP A 127 58.73 -8.63 -41.52
N GLY A 128 59.93 -8.89 -41.00
CA GLY A 128 60.24 -8.99 -39.57
C GLY A 128 60.65 -7.66 -38.92
N GLY A 129 59.69 -6.75 -38.73
CA GLY A 129 59.86 -5.52 -37.94
C GLY A 129 59.39 -5.69 -36.47
N PRO A 130 60.21 -5.44 -35.44
CA PRO A 130 59.94 -5.85 -34.06
C PRO A 130 59.24 -4.77 -33.21
N ASP A 131 58.17 -4.13 -33.70
CA ASP A 131 57.54 -3.03 -32.92
C ASP A 131 56.02 -2.87 -33.09
N LYS A 132 55.30 -3.93 -33.44
CA LYS A 132 53.82 -3.92 -33.46
C LYS A 132 53.28 -5.15 -32.74
N LEU A 133 52.31 -4.95 -31.85
CA LEU A 133 51.64 -6.00 -31.07
C LEU A 133 51.45 -7.27 -31.92
N SER A 134 51.94 -8.40 -31.42
CA SER A 134 51.90 -9.67 -32.16
C SER A 134 50.48 -9.93 -32.67
N PRO A 135 50.26 -10.09 -33.99
CA PRO A 135 48.95 -10.39 -34.55
C PRO A 135 48.38 -11.71 -33.98
N VAL A 136 49.24 -12.55 -33.39
CA VAL A 136 48.86 -13.76 -32.67
C VAL A 136 48.16 -13.44 -31.34
N ASN A 137 48.63 -12.45 -30.57
CA ASN A 137 48.00 -12.06 -29.31
C ASN A 137 46.68 -11.32 -29.55
N LEU A 138 46.62 -10.48 -30.60
CA LEU A 138 45.38 -9.83 -31.01
C LEU A 138 44.33 -10.87 -31.47
N GLY A 139 44.77 -11.91 -32.19
CA GLY A 139 43.92 -13.03 -32.56
C GLY A 139 43.39 -13.83 -31.35
N GLN A 140 44.19 -14.03 -30.31
CA GLN A 140 43.73 -14.69 -29.08
C GLN A 140 42.70 -13.83 -28.31
N GLN A 141 42.90 -12.51 -28.25
CA GLN A 141 41.95 -11.58 -27.64
C GLN A 141 40.63 -11.50 -28.44
N LEU A 142 40.70 -11.53 -29.77
CA LEU A 142 39.52 -11.59 -30.64
C LEU A 142 38.75 -12.90 -30.47
N GLN A 143 39.45 -14.03 -30.32
CA GLN A 143 38.83 -15.32 -30.06
C GLN A 143 38.13 -15.35 -28.68
N TYR A 144 38.72 -14.73 -27.66
CA TYR A 144 38.09 -14.55 -26.36
C TYR A 144 36.84 -13.67 -26.45
N LEU A 145 36.92 -12.54 -27.17
CA LEU A 145 35.77 -11.64 -27.38
C LEU A 145 34.64 -12.33 -28.17
N GLN A 146 34.99 -13.16 -29.16
CA GLN A 146 34.03 -13.98 -29.88
C GLN A 146 33.34 -14.98 -28.95
N HIS A 147 34.08 -15.63 -28.06
CA HIS A 147 33.52 -16.57 -27.09
C HIS A 147 32.56 -15.86 -26.11
N GLN A 148 32.94 -14.68 -25.59
CA GLN A 148 32.08 -13.88 -24.73
C GLN A 148 30.79 -13.44 -25.44
N LEU A 149 30.89 -13.06 -26.72
CA LEU A 149 29.73 -12.67 -27.50
C LEU A 149 28.78 -13.87 -27.76
N THR A 150 29.32 -15.06 -27.98
CA THR A 150 28.50 -16.28 -28.10
C THR A 150 27.90 -16.73 -26.77
N ASP A 151 28.60 -16.53 -25.65
CA ASP A 151 28.07 -16.87 -24.32
C ASP A 151 26.87 -15.99 -23.95
N LEU A 152 26.94 -14.69 -24.25
CA LEU A 152 25.80 -13.76 -24.11
C LEU A 152 24.61 -14.15 -25.03
N HIS A 153 24.88 -14.82 -26.15
CA HIS A 153 23.84 -15.33 -27.04
C HIS A 153 23.22 -16.62 -26.51
N LEU A 154 24.00 -17.50 -25.88
CA LEU A 154 23.49 -18.68 -25.16
C LEU A 154 22.58 -18.27 -24.01
N GLU A 155 22.91 -17.19 -23.29
CA GLU A 155 22.06 -16.62 -22.24
C GLU A 155 20.70 -16.10 -22.79
N LYS A 156 20.67 -15.61 -24.03
CA LYS A 156 19.44 -15.11 -24.68
C LYS A 156 18.66 -16.18 -25.45
N LEU A 157 19.32 -17.15 -26.09
CA LEU A 157 18.70 -18.27 -26.82
C LEU A 157 18.05 -19.29 -25.88
N LEU A 158 18.57 -19.45 -24.66
CA LEU A 158 17.92 -20.30 -23.65
C LEU A 158 16.61 -19.70 -23.12
N GLY A 159 16.38 -18.40 -23.33
CA GLY A 159 15.20 -17.71 -22.83
C GLY A 159 15.07 -17.76 -21.29
N PRO A 160 14.15 -16.99 -20.71
CA PRO A 160 13.87 -17.02 -19.27
C PRO A 160 13.29 -18.37 -18.77
N ASP A 161 13.06 -19.34 -19.66
CA ASP A 161 12.36 -20.61 -19.38
C ASP A 161 13.27 -21.85 -19.39
N ALA A 162 14.58 -21.70 -19.63
CA ALA A 162 15.53 -22.76 -19.33
C ALA A 162 16.02 -22.60 -17.89
N SER A 163 15.21 -23.11 -16.96
CA SER A 163 15.58 -23.34 -15.56
C SER A 163 16.71 -24.36 -15.44
N VAL A 164 17.91 -23.98 -15.87
CA VAL A 164 19.13 -24.43 -15.23
C VAL A 164 19.42 -23.34 -14.23
N ASP A 165 19.00 -23.54 -12.98
CA ASP A 165 19.21 -22.64 -11.84
C ASP A 165 20.72 -22.39 -11.62
N LEU A 166 21.32 -21.53 -12.43
CA LEU A 166 22.57 -20.82 -12.12
C LEU A 166 22.29 -19.47 -11.43
N SER A 167 21.02 -19.10 -11.31
CA SER A 167 20.50 -18.06 -10.40
C SER A 167 20.43 -18.52 -8.95
N ASP A 168 20.71 -19.79 -8.64
CA ASP A 168 20.81 -20.30 -7.28
C ASP A 168 22.22 -20.80 -6.91
N PRO A 169 23.25 -19.92 -6.87
CA PRO A 169 24.47 -20.23 -6.13
C PRO A 169 24.14 -20.57 -4.67
N GLN A 170 23.01 -20.10 -4.13
CA GLN A 170 22.55 -20.44 -2.79
C GLN A 170 21.99 -21.85 -2.65
N GLY A 171 21.56 -22.53 -3.72
CA GLY A 171 21.00 -23.88 -3.70
C GLY A 171 22.09 -24.94 -3.65
N ALA A 172 23.14 -24.75 -4.46
CA ALA A 172 24.36 -25.53 -4.37
C ALA A 172 25.11 -25.26 -3.05
N LEU A 173 25.18 -23.99 -2.61
CA LEU A 173 25.70 -23.66 -1.28
C LEU A 173 24.84 -24.24 -0.17
N ARG A 174 23.50 -24.26 -0.29
CA ARG A 174 22.58 -24.86 0.69
C ARG A 174 22.79 -26.36 0.78
N GLN A 175 22.90 -27.08 -0.33
CA GLN A 175 23.19 -28.51 -0.30
C GLN A 175 24.57 -28.79 0.30
N ARG A 176 25.59 -28.00 -0.06
CA ARG A 176 26.94 -28.12 0.50
C ARG A 176 27.00 -27.76 1.99
N LEU A 177 26.28 -26.74 2.42
CA LEU A 177 26.17 -26.30 3.81
C LEU A 177 25.38 -27.32 4.64
N LEU A 178 24.28 -27.87 4.11
CA LEU A 178 23.55 -28.98 4.72
C LEU A 178 24.44 -30.22 4.85
N GLN A 179 25.26 -30.51 3.83
CA GLN A 179 26.23 -31.60 3.88
C GLN A 179 27.32 -31.34 4.93
N GLN A 180 27.83 -30.12 5.02
CA GLN A 180 28.81 -29.70 6.04
C GLN A 180 28.23 -29.72 7.47
N LEU A 181 27.00 -29.25 7.65
CA LEU A 181 26.25 -29.31 8.91
C LEU A 181 25.94 -30.77 9.30
N SER A 182 25.65 -31.64 8.32
CA SER A 182 25.43 -33.07 8.58
C SER A 182 26.72 -33.83 8.90
N SER A 183 27.86 -33.38 8.35
CA SER A 183 29.18 -33.92 8.70
C SER A 183 29.72 -33.38 10.04
N TYR A 184 29.16 -32.26 10.51
CA TYR A 184 29.45 -31.72 11.82
C TYR A 184 28.63 -32.46 12.88
N THR A 185 29.13 -33.61 13.32
CA THR A 185 28.65 -34.26 14.55
C THR A 185 29.24 -33.51 15.75
N PRO A 186 28.43 -32.94 16.66
CA PRO A 186 28.97 -32.32 17.86
C PRO A 186 29.74 -33.39 18.66
N PRO A 187 30.96 -33.10 19.16
CA PRO A 187 31.63 -34.01 20.07
C PRO A 187 30.72 -34.21 21.28
N ALA A 188 30.42 -35.48 21.58
CA ALA A 188 29.53 -35.89 22.64
C ALA A 188 29.78 -35.08 23.93
N ALA A 189 28.70 -34.57 24.51
CA ALA A 189 28.67 -33.82 25.74
C ALA A 189 29.40 -34.56 26.88
N SER A 190 30.68 -34.27 27.10
CA SER A 190 31.33 -34.49 28.38
C SER A 190 30.92 -33.35 29.31
N LYS A 191 30.03 -33.66 30.24
CA LYS A 191 29.72 -32.85 31.41
C LYS A 191 31.03 -32.48 32.11
N ASP A 192 31.38 -31.20 32.17
CA ASP A 192 31.68 -30.50 33.42
C ASP A 192 32.02 -29.01 33.25
N LYS A 193 31.35 -28.21 34.09
CA LYS A 193 31.59 -26.83 34.54
C LYS A 193 31.43 -25.63 33.58
N PRO A 194 30.57 -24.65 33.95
CA PRO A 194 30.45 -23.37 33.24
C PRO A 194 31.57 -22.41 33.68
N SER A 195 32.28 -21.84 32.71
CA SER A 195 33.06 -20.61 32.91
C SER A 195 32.72 -19.61 31.81
N THR A 196 32.65 -18.35 32.22
CA THR A 196 32.11 -17.17 31.53
C THR A 196 32.82 -16.83 30.21
N PRO A 197 32.11 -16.24 29.21
CA PRO A 197 32.68 -15.98 27.89
C PRO A 197 33.58 -14.73 27.90
N GLN A 198 34.87 -14.91 27.59
CA GLN A 198 35.75 -13.84 27.12
C GLN A 198 35.80 -13.85 25.59
N ALA A 199 35.60 -12.67 25.01
CA ALA A 199 35.80 -12.40 23.60
C ALA A 199 37.29 -12.46 23.23
N GLY A 200 37.59 -13.10 22.09
CA GLY A 200 38.87 -12.97 21.41
C GLY A 200 39.50 -14.29 20.97
N GLY A 201 39.36 -14.60 19.68
CA GLY A 201 40.37 -15.32 18.89
C GLY A 201 40.79 -16.71 19.37
N GLY A 202 39.97 -17.71 19.08
CA GLY A 202 40.39 -19.11 19.05
C GLY A 202 39.52 -19.87 18.05
N GLN A 203 40.15 -20.55 17.09
CA GLN A 203 39.48 -21.53 16.21
C GLN A 203 38.92 -22.68 17.08
N GLY A 204 37.78 -22.44 17.70
CA GLY A 204 36.83 -23.49 18.05
C GLY A 204 35.99 -23.76 16.81
N ASP A 205 35.75 -25.02 16.51
CA ASP A 205 34.87 -25.45 15.43
C ASP A 205 33.41 -25.11 15.82
N TYR A 206 33.03 -23.83 15.74
CA TYR A 206 31.68 -23.36 16.00
C TYR A 206 31.10 -22.78 14.72
N VAL A 207 29.92 -23.28 14.32
CA VAL A 207 29.21 -22.76 13.16
C VAL A 207 28.45 -21.50 13.57
N THR A 208 29.00 -20.32 13.26
CA THR A 208 28.28 -19.04 13.41
C THR A 208 27.35 -18.85 12.22
N TYR A 209 26.04 -18.90 12.45
CA TYR A 209 25.05 -18.61 11.43
C TYR A 209 24.61 -17.14 11.55
N GLU A 210 25.06 -16.31 10.60
CA GLU A 210 24.64 -14.92 10.50
C GLU A 210 23.47 -14.80 9.51
N LEU A 211 22.25 -14.52 10.03
CA LEU A 211 21.10 -14.23 9.19
C LEU A 211 21.17 -12.79 8.69
N TYR A 212 21.35 -12.64 7.38
CA TYR A 212 21.14 -11.37 6.69
C TYR A 212 19.70 -11.28 6.20
N TYR A 213 18.83 -10.65 7.01
CA TYR A 213 17.44 -10.37 6.63
C TYR A 213 17.36 -9.01 5.90
N ARG A 214 16.79 -9.00 4.69
CA ARG A 214 16.48 -7.75 3.95
C ARG A 214 15.00 -7.37 4.16
N PRO A 215 14.68 -6.48 5.12
CA PRO A 215 13.29 -6.13 5.43
C PRO A 215 12.57 -5.47 4.24
N GLU A 216 13.27 -4.66 3.45
CA GLU A 216 12.67 -3.95 2.30
C GLU A 216 12.13 -4.90 1.24
N GLN A 217 12.84 -5.99 0.92
CA GLN A 217 12.38 -6.98 -0.06
C GLN A 217 11.12 -7.70 0.42
N ALA A 218 11.05 -8.03 1.72
CA ALA A 218 9.88 -8.68 2.30
C ALA A 218 8.67 -7.75 2.27
N GLN A 219 8.83 -6.47 2.63
CA GLN A 219 7.77 -5.47 2.55
C GLN A 219 7.34 -5.23 1.10
N PHE A 220 8.29 -5.11 0.17
CA PHE A 220 7.99 -4.96 -1.25
C PHE A 220 7.16 -6.14 -1.78
N SER A 221 7.51 -7.38 -1.43
CA SER A 221 6.75 -8.56 -1.84
C SER A 221 5.33 -8.62 -1.26
N LYS A 222 5.13 -8.13 -0.02
CA LYS A 222 3.80 -8.01 0.60
C LYS A 222 2.98 -6.92 -0.08
N ASN A 223 3.56 -5.74 -0.29
CA ASN A 223 2.90 -4.62 -0.95
C ASN A 223 2.54 -4.96 -2.41
N ALA A 224 3.42 -5.67 -3.13
CA ALA A 224 3.12 -6.15 -4.48
C ALA A 224 1.91 -7.10 -4.49
N ARG A 225 1.77 -8.00 -3.49
CA ARG A 225 0.58 -8.86 -3.37
C ARG A 225 -0.68 -8.06 -3.05
N MET A 226 -0.60 -7.06 -2.17
CA MET A 226 -1.73 -6.18 -1.86
C MET A 226 -2.17 -5.38 -3.10
N ALA A 227 -1.23 -4.83 -3.86
CA ALA A 227 -1.52 -4.10 -5.10
C ALA A 227 -2.19 -4.99 -6.16
N ASN A 228 -1.79 -6.27 -6.29
CA ASN A 228 -2.46 -7.21 -7.20
C ASN A 228 -3.91 -7.50 -6.77
N LEU A 229 -4.18 -7.57 -5.46
CA LEU A 229 -5.54 -7.74 -4.94
C LEU A 229 -6.38 -6.49 -5.17
N GLU A 230 -5.80 -5.31 -4.97
CA GLU A 230 -6.44 -4.01 -5.24
C GLU A 230 -6.77 -3.84 -6.72
N GLU A 231 -5.84 -4.16 -7.64
CA GLU A 231 -6.11 -4.12 -9.08
C GLU A 231 -7.25 -5.10 -9.46
N ARG A 232 -7.28 -6.29 -8.86
CA ARG A 232 -8.36 -7.25 -9.09
C ARG A 232 -9.69 -6.76 -8.52
N LEU A 233 -9.68 -6.11 -7.36
CA LEU A 233 -10.85 -5.50 -6.75
C LEU A 233 -11.38 -4.38 -7.65
N GLU A 234 -10.51 -3.49 -8.13
CA GLU A 234 -10.86 -2.40 -9.05
C GLU A 234 -11.48 -2.93 -10.34
N ARG A 235 -10.93 -4.02 -10.91
CA ARG A 235 -11.54 -4.67 -12.09
C ARG A 235 -12.95 -5.21 -11.80
N LEU A 236 -13.18 -5.77 -10.61
CA LEU A 236 -14.50 -6.25 -10.19
C LEU A 236 -15.46 -5.09 -9.94
N GLU A 237 -14.99 -4.02 -9.31
CA GLU A 237 -15.77 -2.79 -9.08
C GLU A 237 -16.12 -2.09 -10.38
N ASN A 238 -15.21 -2.06 -11.36
CA ASN A 238 -15.49 -1.53 -12.69
C ASN A 238 -16.53 -2.37 -13.45
N ALA A 239 -16.52 -3.69 -13.27
CA ALA A 239 -17.50 -4.59 -13.89
C ALA A 239 -18.90 -4.47 -13.25
N ILE A 240 -18.96 -4.31 -11.93
CA ILE A 240 -20.20 -4.18 -11.16
C ILE A 240 -20.76 -2.73 -11.20
N GLY A 241 -19.87 -1.76 -11.41
CA GLY A 241 -20.15 -0.33 -11.43
C GLY A 241 -19.76 0.35 -10.12
N GLN A 242 -18.96 1.42 -10.20
CA GLN A 242 -18.50 2.19 -9.03
C GLN A 242 -19.60 3.08 -8.42
N SER A 243 -20.62 3.44 -9.21
CA SER A 243 -21.69 4.36 -8.78
C SER A 243 -22.85 3.59 -8.17
N MET A 244 -23.09 3.79 -6.88
CA MET A 244 -24.32 3.38 -6.18
C MET A 244 -25.58 3.85 -6.92
N ASP A 245 -25.54 4.96 -7.65
CA ASP A 245 -26.69 5.47 -8.42
C ASP A 245 -27.08 4.55 -9.58
N LYS A 246 -26.11 4.02 -10.35
CA LYS A 246 -26.39 3.09 -11.46
C LYS A 246 -26.90 1.75 -10.95
N VAL A 247 -26.38 1.29 -9.82
CA VAL A 247 -26.87 0.08 -9.14
C VAL A 247 -28.27 0.35 -8.57
N GLY A 248 -28.51 1.54 -8.01
CA GLY A 248 -29.79 1.99 -7.47
C GLY A 248 -30.91 1.98 -8.51
N VAL A 249 -30.64 2.44 -9.74
CA VAL A 249 -31.59 2.35 -10.87
C VAL A 249 -31.91 0.89 -11.22
N LEU A 250 -30.93 -0.01 -11.19
CA LEU A 250 -31.13 -1.43 -11.49
C LEU A 250 -31.83 -2.20 -10.37
N THR A 251 -31.61 -1.80 -9.11
CA THR A 251 -32.20 -2.44 -7.94
C THR A 251 -33.47 -1.75 -7.43
N GLY A 252 -33.91 -0.67 -8.07
CA GLY A 252 -35.11 0.08 -7.66
C GLY A 252 -36.39 -0.77 -7.68
N ASP A 253 -36.46 -1.74 -8.60
CA ASP A 253 -37.56 -2.70 -8.71
C ASP A 253 -37.54 -3.79 -7.60
N THR A 254 -36.46 -3.91 -6.84
CA THR A 254 -36.28 -4.95 -5.83
C THR A 254 -36.07 -4.34 -4.45
N GLU A 255 -36.99 -4.60 -3.52
CA GLU A 255 -36.91 -4.14 -2.12
C GLU A 255 -35.56 -4.49 -1.44
N ASN A 256 -34.86 -5.50 -1.97
CA ASN A 256 -33.49 -5.83 -1.62
C ASN A 256 -32.52 -5.19 -2.63
N LYS A 257 -31.70 -4.26 -2.14
CA LYS A 257 -30.60 -3.54 -2.84
C LYS A 257 -29.47 -4.46 -3.34
N SER A 258 -29.81 -5.59 -3.94
CA SER A 258 -28.89 -6.63 -4.39
C SER A 258 -29.03 -6.83 -5.91
N LEU A 259 -27.90 -6.87 -6.61
CA LEU A 259 -27.88 -7.16 -8.05
C LEU A 259 -28.45 -8.53 -8.37
N LEU A 260 -28.28 -9.50 -7.44
CA LEU A 260 -28.85 -10.83 -7.59
C LEU A 260 -30.38 -10.80 -7.56
N GLY A 261 -30.98 -9.97 -6.70
CA GLY A 261 -32.42 -9.74 -6.67
C GLY A 261 -32.92 -9.19 -8.00
N ALA A 262 -32.25 -8.17 -8.55
CA ALA A 262 -32.59 -7.55 -9.82
C ALA A 262 -32.51 -8.55 -10.99
N VAL A 263 -31.44 -9.37 -11.05
CA VAL A 263 -31.30 -10.45 -12.04
C VAL A 263 -32.39 -11.52 -11.85
N GLY A 264 -32.73 -11.86 -10.61
CA GLY A 264 -33.82 -12.77 -10.28
C GLY A 264 -35.17 -12.26 -10.79
N ALA A 265 -35.48 -10.99 -10.57
CA ALA A 265 -36.68 -10.33 -11.08
C ALA A 265 -36.69 -10.26 -12.62
N LEU A 266 -35.54 -10.02 -13.25
CA LEU A 266 -35.43 -10.04 -14.71
C LEU A 266 -35.63 -11.47 -15.26
N ASN A 267 -35.14 -12.49 -14.56
CA ASN A 267 -35.33 -13.89 -14.91
C ASN A 267 -36.79 -14.34 -14.73
N THR A 268 -37.51 -13.87 -13.70
CA THR A 268 -38.95 -14.14 -13.58
C THR A 268 -39.75 -13.42 -14.67
N LYS A 269 -39.41 -12.17 -14.99
CA LYS A 269 -39.96 -11.43 -16.14
C LYS A 269 -39.66 -12.13 -17.48
N LEU A 270 -38.49 -12.75 -17.62
CA LEU A 270 -38.12 -13.54 -18.80
C LEU A 270 -38.91 -14.86 -18.88
N SER A 271 -39.15 -15.52 -17.74
CA SER A 271 -39.99 -16.71 -17.65
C SER A 271 -41.45 -16.40 -18.02
N LEU A 272 -41.93 -15.19 -17.71
CA LEU A 272 -43.25 -14.71 -18.13
C LEU A 272 -43.38 -14.48 -19.64
N LEU A 273 -42.26 -14.38 -20.38
CA LEU A 273 -42.28 -14.27 -21.84
C LEU A 273 -42.60 -15.61 -22.54
N ASP A 274 -42.56 -16.73 -21.81
CA ASP A 274 -42.89 -18.06 -22.33
C ASP A 274 -44.38 -18.36 -22.18
N GLN A 275 -45.18 -17.76 -23.07
CA GLN A 275 -46.65 -17.83 -23.10
C GLN A 275 -47.25 -19.25 -22.85
N PRO A 276 -46.80 -20.33 -23.52
CA PRO A 276 -47.38 -21.66 -23.32
C PRO A 276 -47.10 -22.25 -21.93
N ASN A 277 -45.98 -21.89 -21.29
CA ASN A 277 -45.66 -22.33 -19.95
C ASN A 277 -46.40 -21.51 -18.88
N VAL A 278 -46.68 -20.23 -19.15
CA VAL A 278 -47.52 -19.39 -18.29
C VAL A 278 -48.95 -19.93 -18.20
N ASP A 279 -49.58 -20.27 -19.32
CA ASP A 279 -50.96 -20.81 -19.33
C ASP A 279 -51.06 -22.15 -18.57
N ALA A 280 -50.07 -23.02 -18.74
CA ALA A 280 -50.01 -24.32 -18.04
C ALA A 280 -49.76 -24.16 -16.53
N VAL A 281 -48.93 -23.18 -16.14
CA VAL A 281 -48.68 -22.84 -14.73
C VAL A 281 -49.91 -22.19 -14.11
N GLU A 282 -50.58 -21.28 -14.80
CA GLU A 282 -51.81 -20.62 -14.32
C GLU A 282 -52.92 -21.64 -14.03
N ALA A 283 -53.15 -22.59 -14.96
CA ALA A 283 -54.14 -23.65 -14.75
C ALA A 283 -53.85 -24.52 -13.51
N ARG A 284 -52.56 -24.82 -13.26
CA ARG A 284 -52.13 -25.54 -12.05
C ARG A 284 -52.29 -24.67 -10.80
N LEU A 285 -51.97 -23.39 -10.89
CA LEU A 285 -52.04 -22.44 -9.78
C LEU A 285 -53.49 -22.21 -9.35
N GLN A 286 -54.44 -22.13 -10.29
CA GLN A 286 -55.87 -22.08 -9.97
C GLN A 286 -56.35 -23.35 -9.24
N SER A 287 -55.86 -24.53 -9.63
CA SER A 287 -56.18 -25.79 -8.92
C SER A 287 -55.63 -25.80 -7.48
N VAL A 288 -54.42 -25.28 -7.29
CA VAL A 288 -53.82 -25.14 -5.95
C VAL A 288 -54.57 -24.10 -5.12
N LEU A 289 -54.95 -22.96 -5.70
CA LEU A 289 -55.70 -21.90 -5.03
C LEU A 289 -57.06 -22.42 -4.54
N HIS A 290 -57.75 -23.23 -5.36
CA HIS A 290 -58.99 -23.88 -4.95
C HIS A 290 -58.80 -24.82 -3.74
N LYS A 291 -57.74 -25.65 -3.75
CA LYS A 291 -57.40 -26.52 -2.60
C LYS A 291 -56.98 -25.72 -1.37
N LEU A 292 -56.30 -24.61 -1.55
CA LEU A 292 -55.82 -23.75 -0.47
C LEU A 292 -57.00 -23.03 0.21
N ASN A 293 -57.99 -22.57 -0.54
CA ASN A 293 -59.23 -22.02 0.02
C ASN A 293 -59.99 -23.07 0.84
N GLN A 294 -60.11 -24.31 0.35
CA GLN A 294 -60.74 -25.41 1.11
C GLN A 294 -59.99 -25.75 2.42
N ILE A 295 -58.68 -25.50 2.48
CA ILE A 295 -57.87 -25.69 3.69
C ILE A 295 -57.98 -24.46 4.61
N ALA A 296 -58.01 -23.26 4.06
CA ALA A 296 -58.19 -22.01 4.80
C ALA A 296 -59.53 -22.01 5.55
N ASP A 297 -60.62 -22.45 4.91
CA ASP A 297 -61.95 -22.59 5.52
C ASP A 297 -61.94 -23.57 6.72
N LYS A 298 -61.05 -24.57 6.71
CA LYS A 298 -60.87 -25.51 7.83
C LYS A 298 -59.92 -24.98 8.92
N LYS A 299 -59.01 -24.07 8.56
CA LYS A 299 -57.98 -23.52 9.45
C LYS A 299 -58.46 -22.31 10.26
N THR A 300 -59.31 -21.46 9.67
CA THR A 300 -59.94 -20.32 10.37
C THR A 300 -60.80 -20.75 11.56
N ALA A 301 -61.28 -22.00 11.57
CA ALA A 301 -61.97 -22.60 12.71
C ALA A 301 -61.05 -22.97 13.90
N LEU A 302 -59.72 -22.88 13.75
CA LEU A 302 -58.72 -23.42 14.70
C LEU A 302 -57.70 -22.39 15.22
N GLU A 303 -57.56 -21.20 14.62
CA GLU A 303 -56.56 -20.20 15.04
C GLU A 303 -57.14 -19.09 15.93
N THR A 304 -56.46 -18.82 17.05
CA THR A 304 -56.79 -17.73 17.98
C THR A 304 -56.15 -16.42 17.48
N PRO A 305 -56.91 -15.31 17.37
CA PRO A 305 -56.42 -14.04 16.81
C PRO A 305 -55.22 -13.43 17.56
N GLU A 306 -55.14 -13.65 18.88
CA GLU A 306 -54.00 -13.18 19.71
C GLU A 306 -52.67 -13.85 19.35
N ARG A 307 -52.70 -15.12 18.92
CA ARG A 307 -51.49 -15.83 18.48
C ARG A 307 -51.01 -15.27 17.14
N GLN A 308 -51.95 -14.91 16.26
CA GLN A 308 -51.64 -14.33 14.97
C GLN A 308 -51.00 -12.94 15.11
N GLN A 309 -51.52 -12.10 16.02
CA GLN A 309 -50.93 -10.79 16.33
C GLN A 309 -49.52 -10.90 16.89
N LYS A 310 -49.29 -11.81 17.85
CA LYS A 310 -47.94 -12.03 18.40
C LYS A 310 -46.96 -12.57 17.35
N VAL A 311 -47.42 -13.43 16.45
CA VAL A 311 -46.60 -13.96 15.35
C VAL A 311 -46.28 -12.88 14.33
N SER A 312 -47.22 -11.99 14.00
CA SER A 312 -46.94 -10.85 13.12
C SER A 312 -45.96 -9.86 13.74
N GLU A 313 -46.10 -9.54 15.03
CA GLU A 313 -45.15 -8.68 15.76
C GLU A 313 -43.73 -9.29 15.78
N LEU A 314 -43.62 -10.61 16.03
CA LEU A 314 -42.35 -11.31 15.98
C LEU A 314 -41.75 -11.33 14.57
N TYR A 315 -42.58 -11.49 13.54
CA TYR A 315 -42.13 -11.47 12.16
C TYR A 315 -41.58 -10.09 11.76
N GLU A 316 -42.25 -9.00 12.17
CA GLU A 316 -41.76 -7.64 11.96
C GLU A 316 -40.43 -7.39 12.69
N LEU A 317 -40.29 -7.89 13.93
CA LEU A 317 -39.03 -7.82 14.66
C LEU A 317 -37.93 -8.57 13.90
N VAL A 318 -38.17 -9.82 13.49
CA VAL A 318 -37.18 -10.60 12.74
C VAL A 318 -36.79 -9.90 11.44
N LYS A 319 -37.75 -9.36 10.67
CA LYS A 319 -37.49 -8.63 9.43
C LYS A 319 -36.63 -7.38 9.65
N LYS A 320 -36.83 -6.65 10.76
CA LYS A 320 -35.99 -5.49 11.13
C LYS A 320 -34.55 -5.91 11.46
N TRP A 321 -34.37 -7.06 12.10
CA TRP A 321 -33.06 -7.55 12.53
C TRP A 321 -32.33 -8.42 11.52
N GLU A 322 -32.99 -8.88 10.45
CA GLU A 322 -32.40 -9.71 9.40
C GLU A 322 -31.21 -9.02 8.72
N ALA A 323 -31.38 -7.75 8.32
CA ALA A 323 -30.31 -6.94 7.74
C ALA A 323 -29.13 -6.74 8.72
N VAL A 324 -29.42 -6.60 10.01
CA VAL A 324 -28.38 -6.46 11.05
C VAL A 324 -27.66 -7.80 11.26
N GLY A 325 -28.40 -8.91 11.25
CA GLY A 325 -27.87 -10.27 11.36
C GLY A 325 -26.88 -10.61 10.26
N ASP A 326 -27.17 -10.22 9.02
CA ASP A 326 -26.27 -10.43 7.87
C ASP A 326 -24.97 -9.61 7.98
N SER A 327 -25.05 -8.40 8.53
CA SER A 327 -23.89 -7.53 8.71
C SER A 327 -23.02 -7.88 9.93
N LEU A 328 -23.57 -8.61 10.91
CA LEU A 328 -22.92 -8.87 12.19
C LEU A 328 -21.58 -9.62 12.06
N PRO A 329 -21.45 -10.70 11.25
CA PRO A 329 -20.17 -11.36 11.02
C PRO A 329 -19.12 -10.41 10.44
N GLN A 330 -19.50 -9.56 9.49
CA GLN A 330 -18.59 -8.58 8.87
C GLN A 330 -18.08 -7.55 9.88
N VAL A 331 -18.95 -7.09 10.80
CA VAL A 331 -18.56 -6.19 11.89
C VAL A 331 -17.58 -6.87 12.84
N VAL A 332 -17.80 -8.15 13.17
CA VAL A 332 -16.88 -8.94 14.01
C VAL A 332 -15.53 -9.13 13.33
N ASP A 333 -15.51 -9.52 12.05
CA ASP A 333 -14.26 -9.68 11.29
C ASP A 333 -13.48 -8.36 11.21
N ARG A 334 -14.17 -7.24 11.04
CA ARG A 334 -13.54 -5.92 11.08
C ARG A 334 -12.97 -5.60 12.46
N MET A 335 -13.66 -5.95 13.55
CA MET A 335 -13.13 -5.79 14.90
C MET A 335 -11.90 -6.67 15.15
N VAL A 336 -11.87 -7.89 14.60
CA VAL A 336 -10.70 -8.78 14.68
C VAL A 336 -9.52 -8.20 13.88
N ALA A 337 -9.75 -7.71 12.66
CA ALA A 337 -8.72 -7.08 11.84
C ALA A 337 -8.16 -5.80 12.48
N LEU A 338 -9.00 -5.03 13.20
CA LEU A 338 -8.61 -3.81 13.91
C LEU A 338 -8.13 -4.05 15.35
N LYS A 339 -8.11 -5.30 15.82
CA LYS A 339 -7.75 -5.63 17.20
C LYS A 339 -6.37 -5.12 17.57
N ASP A 340 -5.36 -5.39 16.74
CA ASP A 340 -3.97 -5.00 17.01
C ASP A 340 -3.82 -3.47 17.07
N LEU A 341 -4.58 -2.75 16.22
CA LEU A 341 -4.62 -1.29 16.24
C LEU A 341 -5.28 -0.76 17.53
N HIS A 342 -6.39 -1.37 17.96
CA HIS A 342 -7.03 -1.01 19.22
C HIS A 342 -6.13 -1.29 20.43
N GLU A 343 -5.39 -2.40 20.42
CA GLU A 343 -4.43 -2.74 21.47
C GLU A 343 -3.27 -1.73 21.51
N GLN A 344 -2.74 -1.33 20.35
CA GLN A 344 -1.73 -0.27 20.26
C GLN A 344 -2.27 1.08 20.74
N ALA A 345 -3.51 1.44 20.40
CA ALA A 345 -4.13 2.67 20.88
C ALA A 345 -4.30 2.68 22.41
N LEU A 346 -4.66 1.53 22.99
CA LEU A 346 -4.74 1.37 24.45
C LEU A 346 -3.36 1.52 25.11
N GLN A 347 -2.33 0.86 24.57
CA GLN A 347 -0.96 1.01 25.06
C GLN A 347 -0.45 2.45 24.91
N PHE A 348 -0.79 3.13 23.81
CA PHE A 348 -0.46 4.53 23.59
C PHE A 348 -1.10 5.45 24.64
N SER A 349 -2.38 5.24 24.97
CA SER A 349 -3.04 6.00 26.02
C SER A 349 -2.37 5.80 27.38
N GLN A 350 -1.89 4.59 27.70
CA GLN A 350 -1.16 4.31 28.94
C GLN A 350 0.25 4.92 28.93
N ALA A 351 0.95 4.85 27.80
CA ALA A 351 2.26 5.49 27.64
C ALA A 351 2.13 7.02 27.78
N LEU A 352 1.05 7.61 27.29
CA LEU A 352 0.78 9.05 27.39
C LEU A 352 0.53 9.48 28.83
N THR A 353 -0.28 8.72 29.60
CA THR A 353 -0.50 9.03 31.02
C THR A 353 0.76 8.84 31.86
N TYR A 354 1.57 7.82 31.54
CA TYR A 354 2.88 7.63 32.16
C TYR A 354 3.82 8.80 31.86
N LEU A 355 3.87 9.26 30.61
CA LEU A 355 4.69 10.39 30.19
C LEU A 355 4.25 11.69 30.87
N ASP A 356 2.93 11.94 30.98
CA ASP A 356 2.41 13.11 31.70
C ASP A 356 2.81 13.08 33.18
N THR A 357 2.70 11.91 33.83
CA THR A 357 3.12 11.73 35.22
C THR A 357 4.62 11.97 35.38
N ALA A 358 5.45 11.40 34.51
CA ALA A 358 6.90 11.60 34.51
C ALA A 358 7.26 13.08 34.26
N GLN A 359 6.53 13.76 33.38
CA GLN A 359 6.73 15.18 33.11
C GLN A 359 6.36 16.05 34.30
N GLN A 360 5.28 15.73 35.02
CA GLN A 360 4.90 16.41 36.27
C GLN A 360 5.96 16.20 37.37
N GLU A 361 6.51 14.99 37.49
CA GLU A 361 7.60 14.70 38.45
C GLU A 361 8.88 15.46 38.11
N VAL A 362 9.29 15.47 36.83
CA VAL A 362 10.46 16.24 36.38
C VAL A 362 10.26 17.73 36.62
N LYS A 363 9.06 18.26 36.38
CA LYS A 363 8.72 19.66 36.67
C LYS A 363 8.85 19.97 38.15
N SER A 364 8.30 19.12 39.02
CA SER A 364 8.46 19.24 40.48
C SER A 364 9.94 19.21 40.90
N ASN A 365 10.71 18.27 40.36
CA ASN A 365 12.15 18.19 40.63
C ASN A 365 12.90 19.46 40.17
N LEU A 366 12.55 20.01 39.00
CA LEU A 366 13.13 21.26 38.51
C LEU A 366 12.79 22.44 39.43
N ASP A 367 11.56 22.52 39.93
CA ASP A 367 11.14 23.54 40.90
C ASP A 367 11.94 23.40 42.21
N THR A 368 12.13 22.17 42.72
CA THR A 368 12.96 21.95 43.93
C THR A 368 14.42 22.31 43.72
N HIS A 369 15.00 21.99 42.55
CA HIS A 369 16.36 22.40 42.19
C HIS A 369 16.50 23.92 42.07
N SER A 370 15.50 24.58 41.48
CA SER A 370 15.42 26.05 41.41
C SER A 370 15.42 26.66 42.81
N ASP A 371 14.64 26.12 43.73
CA ASP A 371 14.60 26.59 45.11
C ASP A 371 15.90 26.30 45.87
N MET A 372 16.54 25.16 45.61
CA MET A 372 17.84 24.84 46.19
C MET A 372 18.93 25.78 45.69
N LEU A 373 18.91 26.16 44.41
CA LEU A 373 19.81 27.15 43.84
C LEU A 373 19.56 28.55 44.44
N LYS A 374 18.31 28.96 44.62
CA LYS A 374 17.97 30.23 45.30
C LYS A 374 18.48 30.24 46.74
N LYS A 375 18.32 29.14 47.49
CA LYS A 375 18.86 28.99 48.84
C LYS A 375 20.38 29.06 48.84
N LEU A 376 21.05 28.39 47.90
CA LEU A 376 22.51 28.39 47.77
C LEU A 376 23.04 29.78 47.38
N GLN A 377 22.36 30.49 46.48
CA GLN A 377 22.66 31.90 46.16
C GLN A 377 22.48 32.80 47.38
N GLY A 378 21.40 32.61 48.15
CA GLY A 378 21.17 33.32 49.41
C GLY A 378 22.27 33.07 50.44
N SER A 379 22.65 31.80 50.63
CA SER A 379 23.75 31.40 51.51
C SER A 379 25.09 31.96 51.05
N PHE A 380 25.38 31.98 49.74
CA PHE A 380 26.59 32.60 49.21
C PHE A 380 26.63 34.10 49.45
N LYS A 381 25.49 34.79 49.28
CA LYS A 381 25.39 36.22 49.59
C LYS A 381 25.63 36.48 51.08
N GLY A 382 24.97 35.72 51.96
CA GLY A 382 25.17 35.82 53.41
C GLY A 382 26.61 35.51 53.84
N ASN A 383 27.22 34.46 53.28
CA ASN A 383 28.62 34.12 53.54
C ASN A 383 29.57 35.21 53.02
N MET A 384 29.31 35.78 51.85
CA MET A 384 30.11 36.87 51.29
C MET A 384 30.01 38.14 52.16
N ASP A 385 28.82 38.48 52.63
CA ASP A 385 28.62 39.61 53.54
C ASP A 385 29.28 39.36 54.91
N GLY A 386 29.25 38.11 55.40
CA GLY A 386 29.99 37.69 56.59
C GLY A 386 31.51 37.78 56.41
N ILE A 387 32.04 37.36 55.26
CA ILE A 387 33.47 37.49 54.93
C ILE A 387 33.87 38.97 54.88
N LYS A 388 33.07 39.84 54.24
CA LYS A 388 33.32 41.29 54.20
C LYS A 388 33.35 41.88 55.61
N SER A 389 32.36 41.58 56.45
CA SER A 389 32.31 42.03 57.84
C SER A 389 33.53 41.56 58.65
N ASN A 390 33.94 40.30 58.45
CA ASN A 390 35.14 39.76 59.08
C ASN A 390 36.40 40.49 58.61
N PHE A 391 36.55 40.77 57.32
CA PHE A 391 37.66 41.57 56.79
C PHE A 391 37.67 42.99 57.36
N ASP A 392 36.53 43.66 57.43
CA ASP A 392 36.41 45.00 58.04
C ASP A 392 36.80 44.97 59.52
N SER A 393 36.42 43.92 60.25
CA SER A 393 36.81 43.73 61.66
C SER A 393 38.32 43.49 61.82
N LEU A 394 38.92 42.73 60.90
CA LEU A 394 40.36 42.46 60.86
C LEU A 394 41.14 43.74 60.53
N ASP A 395 40.66 44.53 59.56
CA ASP A 395 41.30 45.79 59.17
C ASP A 395 41.22 46.81 60.31
N LYS A 396 40.07 46.92 60.99
CA LYS A 396 39.95 47.72 62.22
C LYS A 396 40.95 47.27 63.31
N ARG A 397 41.11 45.96 63.54
CA ARG A 397 42.09 45.45 64.52
C ARG A 397 43.54 45.72 64.07
N MET A 398 43.83 45.63 62.78
CA MET A 398 45.14 45.91 62.23
C MET A 398 45.49 47.40 62.31
N GLN A 399 44.50 48.29 62.16
CA GLN A 399 44.68 49.73 62.38
C GLN A 399 44.96 50.07 63.85
N VAL A 400 44.32 49.38 64.80
CA VAL A 400 44.61 49.54 66.24
C VAL A 400 46.04 49.12 66.58
N LEU A 401 46.59 48.10 65.91
CA LEU A 401 47.96 47.63 66.07
C LEU A 401 49.02 48.50 65.37
N LYS A 402 48.61 49.41 64.48
CA LYS A 402 49.50 50.36 63.77
C LYS A 402 49.72 51.68 64.53
N LYS A 403 49.03 51.89 65.66
CA LYS A 403 49.35 52.91 66.66
C LYS A 403 50.16 52.28 67.78
#